data_AF-A0A967H7T3-F1
#
_entry.id   AF-A0A967H7T3-F1
#
_cell.length_a   1.000
_cell.length_b   1.000
_cell.length_c   1.000
_cell.angle_alpha   90.00
_cell.angle_beta   90.00
_cell.angle_gamma   90.00
#
_symmetry.space_group_name_H-M   'P 1'
#
loop_
_entity.id
_entity.type
_entity.pdbx_description
1 polymer ?
#
loop_
_entity_poly.entity_id
_entity_poly.type
_entity_poly.pdbx_seq_one_letter_code
_entity_poly.pdbx_strand_id
1 'polypeptide(L)' 'GAISLATAARAHAFLEGRDYVAPEDVKALFGPVCAHRLIMRPENESIDRKELLQSLLDEIPVPLA' A
#
# COMPACT_ATOMS: atom_id res chain seq x y z
N GLY A 1 9.23 0.44 -5.62
CA GLY A 1 7.99 0.38 -4.83
C GLY A 1 7.31 -0.94 -5.07
N ALA A 2 6.83 -1.14 -6.31
CA ALA A 2 6.06 -2.30 -6.72
C ALA A 2 6.65 -3.67 -6.33
N ILE A 3 7.93 -3.93 -6.59
CA ILE A 3 8.56 -5.23 -6.24
C ILE A 3 8.50 -5.49 -4.73
N SER A 4 8.90 -4.50 -3.92
CA SER A 4 8.87 -4.61 -2.46
C SER A 4 7.45 -4.83 -1.94
N LEU A 5 6.47 -4.12 -2.51
CA LEU A 5 5.06 -4.26 -2.15
C LEU A 5 4.52 -5.66 -2.49
N ALA A 6 4.80 -6.15 -3.71
CA ALA A 6 4.38 -7.49 -4.13
C ALA A 6 5.00 -8.60 -3.28
N THR A 7 6.28 -8.47 -2.92
CA THR A 7 6.95 -9.43 -2.03
C THR A 7 6.37 -9.39 -0.62
N ALA A 8 6.16 -8.20 -0.06
CA ALA A 8 5.54 -8.06 1.26
C ALA A 8 4.11 -8.61 1.27
N ALA A 9 3.30 -8.35 0.24
CA ALA A 9 1.93 -8.86 0.13
C ALA A 9 1.87 -10.38 0.09
N ARG A 10 2.79 -11.04 -0.62
CA ARG A 10 2.93 -12.51 -0.58
C ARG A 10 3.30 -13.02 0.80
N ALA A 11 4.23 -12.35 1.49
CA ALA A 11 4.61 -12.73 2.83
C ALA A 11 3.44 -12.58 3.83
N HIS A 12 2.68 -11.49 3.71
CA HIS A 12 1.49 -11.25 4.53
C HIS A 12 0.42 -12.33 4.28
N ALA A 13 0.08 -12.61 3.03
CA ALA A 13 -0.85 -13.69 2.68
C ALA A 13 -0.42 -15.05 3.24
N PHE A 14 0.87 -15.37 3.14
CA PHE A 14 1.44 -16.61 3.66
C PHE A 14 1.34 -16.69 5.19
N LEU A 15 1.62 -15.60 5.90
CA LEU A 15 1.48 -15.52 7.36
C LEU A 15 0.02 -15.67 7.81
N GLU A 16 -0.93 -15.22 6.98
CA GLU A 16 -2.38 -15.40 7.15
C GLU A 16 -2.87 -16.80 6.70
N GLY A 17 -1.96 -17.71 6.34
CA GLY A 17 -2.29 -19.09 5.96
C GLY A 17 -2.90 -19.25 4.56
N ARG A 18 -2.80 -18.24 3.69
CA ARG A 18 -3.27 -18.26 2.31
C ARG A 18 -2.12 -18.47 1.33
N ASP A 19 -2.39 -19.18 0.23
CA ASP A 19 -1.46 -19.42 -0.88
C ASP A 19 -1.64 -18.43 -2.05
N TYR A 20 -2.60 -17.51 -1.95
CA TYR A 20 -2.86 -16.44 -2.90
C TYR A 20 -2.88 -15.07 -2.21
N VAL A 21 -2.53 -14.04 -2.98
CA VAL A 21 -2.61 -12.64 -2.54
C VAL A 21 -4.03 -12.12 -2.78
N ALA A 22 -4.64 -11.57 -1.73
CA ALA A 22 -5.91 -10.86 -1.79
C ALA A 22 -5.65 -9.34 -1.82
N PRO A 23 -6.61 -8.53 -2.31
CA PRO A 23 -6.47 -7.06 -2.33
C PRO A 23 -6.13 -6.44 -0.96
N GLU A 24 -6.62 -7.05 0.11
CA GLU A 24 -6.42 -6.64 1.51
C GLU A 24 -4.94 -6.71 1.91
N ASP A 25 -4.19 -7.69 1.39
CA ASP A 25 -2.75 -7.82 1.64
C ASP A 25 -1.98 -6.64 1.06
N VAL A 26 -2.38 -6.19 -0.14
CA VAL A 26 -1.77 -5.05 -0.82
C VAL A 26 -2.10 -3.76 -0.07
N LYS A 27 -3.36 -3.58 0.31
CA LYS A 27 -3.83 -2.41 1.06
C LYS A 27 -3.14 -2.28 2.42
N ALA A 28 -3.01 -3.38 3.16
CA ALA A 28 -2.36 -3.40 4.48
C ALA A 28 -0.90 -2.96 4.43
N LEU A 29 -0.19 -3.23 3.33
CA LEU A 29 1.25 -3.00 3.22
C LEU A 29 1.63 -1.78 2.38
N PHE A 30 0.70 -1.18 1.65
CA PHE A 30 0.97 -0.04 0.78
C PHE A 30 1.50 1.17 1.57
N GLY A 31 0.84 1.55 2.67
CA GLY A 31 1.28 2.66 3.53
C GLY A 31 2.71 2.49 4.04
N PRO A 32 3.03 1.41 4.79
CA PRO A 32 4.38 1.15 5.28
C PRO A 32 5.45 1.08 4.19
N VAL A 33 5.15 0.49 3.03
CA VAL A 33 6.11 0.30 1.92
C VAL A 33 6.32 1.58 1.10
N CYS A 34 5.30 2.43 0.95
CA CYS A 34 5.32 3.57 0.02
C CYS A 34 5.49 4.93 0.70
N ALA A 35 5.10 5.10 1.98
CA ALA A 35 5.08 6.41 2.66
C ALA A 35 6.43 7.13 2.65
N HIS A 36 7.51 6.40 2.93
CA HIS A 36 8.87 6.95 2.95
C HIS A 36 9.48 7.14 1.54
N ARG A 37 8.77 6.71 0.50
CA ARG A 37 9.18 6.81 -0.91
C ARG A 37 8.46 7.93 -1.65
N LEU A 38 7.50 8.58 -0.99
CA LEU A 38 6.75 9.70 -1.54
C LEU A 38 7.56 10.99 -1.41
N ILE A 39 7.98 11.53 -2.56
CA ILE A 39 8.66 12.83 -2.63
C ILE A 39 7.59 13.90 -2.73
N MET A 40 7.54 14.76 -1.72
CA MET A 40 6.60 15.88 -1.65
C MET A 40 7.28 17.13 -2.22
N ARG A 41 6.49 17.99 -2.88
CA ARG A 41 6.94 19.35 -3.16
C ARG A 41 7.02 20.14 -1.84
N PRO A 42 7.90 21.15 -1.73
CA PRO A 42 8.06 21.93 -0.49
C PRO A 42 6.76 22.52 0.04
N GLU A 43 5.85 22.93 -0.84
CA GLU A 43 4.56 23.52 -0.47
C GLU A 43 3.62 22.53 0.23
N ASN A 44 3.90 21.23 0.14
CA ASN A 44 3.06 20.14 0.64
C ASN A 44 3.71 19.37 1.81
N GLU A 45 4.83 19.84 2.38
CA GLU A 45 5.54 19.12 3.45
C GLU A 45 4.72 18.93 4.74
N SER A 46 3.75 19.80 4.99
CA SER A 46 2.86 19.72 6.16
C SER A 46 1.77 18.64 6.03
N ILE A 47 1.57 18.08 4.83
CA ILE A 47 0.58 17.02 4.59
C ILE A 47 1.13 15.69 5.12
N ASP A 48 0.33 14.97 5.93
CA ASP A 48 0.70 13.63 6.34
C ASP A 48 0.68 12.68 5.13
N ARG A 49 1.88 12.16 4.80
CA ARG A 49 2.07 11.19 3.71
C ARG A 49 1.22 9.93 3.89
N LYS A 50 0.97 9.50 5.14
CA LYS A 50 0.16 8.32 5.43
C LYS A 50 -1.31 8.56 5.08
N GLU A 51 -1.87 9.68 5.53
CA GLU A 51 -3.25 10.07 5.22
C GLU A 51 -3.45 10.26 3.72
N LEU A 52 -2.49 10.93 3.05
CA LEU A 52 -2.53 11.10 1.59
C LEU A 52 -2.46 9.76 0.83
N LEU A 53 -1.63 8.82 1.26
CA LEU A 53 -1.58 7.50 0.62
C LEU A 53 -2.86 6.69 0.86
N GLN A 54 -3.49 6.85 2.03
CA GLN A 54 -4.75 6.20 2.33
C GLN A 54 -5.88 6.74 1.45
N SER A 55 -5.99 8.07 1.31
CA SER A 55 -7.02 8.66 0.44
C SER A 55 -6.87 8.22 -1.02
N LEU A 56 -5.63 8.14 -1.51
CA LEU A 56 -5.36 7.61 -2.86
C LEU A 56 -5.74 6.14 -3.02
N LEU A 57 -5.58 5.32 -1.98
CA LEU A 57 -6.01 3.91 -2.02
C LEU A 57 -7.53 3.77 -2.04
N ASP A 58 -8.23 4.64 -1.33
CA ASP A 58 -9.70 4.60 -1.21
C ASP A 58 -10.38 4.93 -2.56
N GLU A 59 -9.70 5.68 -3.43
CA GLU A 59 -10.14 5.98 -4.80
C GLU A 59 -9.95 4.80 -5.78
N ILE A 60 -9.13 3.80 -5.43
CA ILE A 60 -8.85 2.67 -6.33
C ILE A 60 -9.86 1.54 -6.08
N PRO A 61 -10.70 1.20 -7.07
CA PRO A 61 -11.65 0.12 -6.94
C PRO A 61 -10.93 -1.23 -6.75
N VAL A 62 -11.48 -2.06 -5.87
CA VAL A 62 -11.00 -3.43 -5.71
C VAL A 62 -11.48 -4.27 -6.90
N PRO A 63 -10.64 -5.12 -7.50
CA PRO A 63 -11.08 -6.02 -8.56
C PRO A 63 -12.21 -6.91 -8.05
N LEU A 64 -13.35 -6.90 -8.76
CA LEU A 64 -14.42 -7.87 -8.56
C LEU A 64 -14.00 -9.14 -9.32
N ALA A 65 -13.98 -10.27 -8.61
CA ALA A 65 -13.69 -11.59 -9.19
C ALA A 65 -14.80 -12.03 -10.17
#